data_AF-A0A2S5LDA1-F1
#
_entry.id   AF-A0A2S5LDA1-F1
#
_cell.length_a   1.000
_cell.length_b   1.000
_cell.length_c   1.000
_cell.angle_alpha   90.00
_cell.angle_beta   90.00
_cell.angle_gamma   90.00
#
_symmetry.space_group_name_H-M   'P 1'
#
loop_
_entity.id
_entity.type
_entity.pdbx_description
1 polymer ?
#
loop_
_entity_poly.entity_id
_entity_poly.type
_entity_poly.pdbx_seq_one_letter_code
_entity_poly.pdbx_strand_id
1 'polypeptide(L)'
;MTIPSLVAVQTTYFPLQGGLNLVSPPLSLPDGVCRDALNFEADIDGGYKRVAGYERHDGRPAPSDAVYYSIACTITGSVSAGNTITGLVSGATGYVIAVGADYIAFTKLIGSFDSVEALQVSGLTIATSTDTAIADSAPTQLLNAQYKNLAADVYRADIQAVPGSGDILGVHRYNNINYA
;
A
#
# COMPACT_ATOMS: atom_id res chain seq x y z
N MET A 1 11.40 -64.88 -19.23
CA MET A 1 11.80 -64.19 -17.99
C MET A 1 10.90 -62.97 -17.86
N THR A 2 9.88 -63.01 -17.01
CA THR A 2 8.91 -61.92 -16.83
C THR A 2 9.47 -60.92 -15.84
N ILE A 3 9.57 -59.65 -16.26
CA ILE A 3 10.04 -58.55 -15.41
C ILE A 3 8.98 -58.33 -14.32
N PRO A 4 9.35 -58.34 -13.02
CA PRO A 4 8.39 -58.14 -11.94
C PRO A 4 7.77 -56.73 -12.05
N SER A 5 6.43 -56.64 -12.04
CA SER A 5 5.76 -55.34 -12.06
C SER A 5 6.05 -54.61 -10.75
N LEU A 6 6.64 -53.42 -10.85
CA LEU A 6 6.84 -52.55 -9.71
C LEU A 6 5.47 -52.21 -9.09
N VAL A 7 5.38 -52.24 -7.76
CA VAL A 7 4.17 -51.89 -7.02
C VAL A 7 3.79 -50.46 -7.38
N ALA A 8 2.54 -50.25 -7.82
CA ALA A 8 2.05 -48.93 -8.16
C ALA A 8 2.08 -48.02 -6.92
N VAL A 9 2.72 -46.86 -7.04
CA VAL A 9 2.66 -45.82 -6.00
C VAL A 9 1.22 -45.33 -5.92
N GLN A 10 0.58 -45.49 -4.75
CA GLN A 10 -0.72 -44.88 -4.48
C GLN A 10 -0.50 -43.57 -3.73
N THR A 11 -1.01 -42.48 -4.32
CA THR A 11 -0.96 -41.15 -3.71
C THR A 11 -2.33 -40.83 -3.14
N THR A 12 -2.40 -40.65 -1.82
CA THR A 12 -3.59 -40.13 -1.14
C THR A 12 -3.44 -38.62 -0.96
N TYR A 13 -4.49 -37.87 -1.28
CA TYR A 13 -4.52 -36.42 -1.14
C TYR A 13 -5.71 -36.01 -0.27
N PHE A 14 -5.44 -35.12 0.69
CA PHE A 14 -6.46 -34.54 1.56
C PHE A 14 -6.51 -33.04 1.28
N PRO A 15 -7.54 -32.55 0.56
CA PRO A 15 -7.68 -31.13 0.33
C PRO A 15 -7.97 -30.41 1.63
N LEU A 16 -7.23 -29.35 1.88
CA LEU A 16 -7.52 -28.39 2.93
C LEU A 16 -8.80 -27.62 2.57
N GLN A 17 -9.87 -27.81 3.33
CA GLN A 17 -11.20 -27.24 3.02
C GLN A 17 -11.94 -26.79 4.28
N GLY A 18 -12.86 -25.84 4.10
CA GLY A 18 -13.67 -25.29 5.19
C GLY A 18 -12.94 -24.23 6.01
N GLY A 19 -13.46 -23.93 7.20
CA GLY A 19 -12.91 -22.92 8.11
C GLY A 19 -12.04 -23.51 9.24
N LEU A 20 -11.50 -22.61 10.07
CA LEU A 20 -10.82 -22.97 11.31
C LEU A 20 -11.81 -23.62 12.29
N ASN A 21 -11.60 -24.88 12.65
CA ASN A 21 -12.43 -25.60 13.62
C ASN A 21 -11.64 -25.84 14.91
N LEU A 22 -12.01 -25.13 15.97
CA LEU A 22 -11.38 -25.23 17.30
C LEU A 22 -12.19 -26.05 18.31
N VAL A 23 -13.41 -26.48 17.97
CA VAL A 23 -14.39 -27.00 18.95
C VAL A 23 -14.60 -28.50 18.81
N SER A 24 -14.59 -29.03 17.59
CA SER A 24 -14.79 -30.47 17.36
C SER A 24 -13.58 -31.27 17.88
N PRO A 25 -13.78 -32.45 18.50
CA PRO A 25 -12.67 -33.33 18.89
C PRO A 25 -11.83 -33.81 17.70
N PRO A 26 -10.51 -34.01 17.83
CA PRO A 26 -9.65 -34.40 16.69
C PRO A 26 -10.06 -35.72 16.03
N LEU A 27 -10.48 -36.70 16.81
CA LEU A 27 -10.84 -38.04 16.32
C LEU A 27 -12.16 -38.10 15.54
N SER A 28 -12.99 -37.05 15.64
CA SER A 28 -14.28 -36.98 14.94
C SER A 28 -14.23 -36.13 13.68
N LEU A 29 -13.08 -35.54 13.37
CA LEU A 29 -12.92 -34.67 12.21
C LEU A 29 -12.47 -35.47 10.98
N PRO A 30 -13.04 -35.18 9.80
CA PRO A 30 -12.49 -35.70 8.56
C PRO A 30 -11.11 -35.09 8.29
N ASP A 31 -10.31 -35.82 7.50
CA ASP A 31 -9.01 -35.34 7.06
C ASP A 31 -9.14 -34.03 6.27
N GLY A 32 -8.19 -33.11 6.45
CA GLY A 32 -8.16 -31.83 5.73
C GLY A 32 -8.80 -30.63 6.44
N VAL A 33 -9.38 -30.81 7.64
CA VAL A 33 -9.93 -29.70 8.44
C VAL A 33 -8.82 -28.86 9.07
N CYS A 34 -8.90 -27.53 8.92
CA CYS A 34 -7.96 -26.60 9.56
C CYS A 34 -8.17 -26.55 11.09
N ARG A 35 -7.07 -26.78 11.82
CA ARG A 35 -7.02 -26.75 13.28
C ARG A 35 -6.20 -25.60 13.84
N ASP A 36 -5.25 -25.16 13.03
CA ASP A 36 -4.37 -24.05 13.32
C ASP A 36 -4.03 -23.37 11.99
N ALA A 37 -3.89 -22.05 12.05
CA ALA A 37 -3.57 -21.22 10.90
C ALA A 37 -2.74 -20.03 11.38
N LEU A 38 -1.58 -19.83 10.75
CA LEU A 38 -0.72 -18.69 11.00
C LEU A 38 -0.50 -17.92 9.71
N ASN A 39 -0.96 -16.67 9.65
CA ASN A 39 -0.89 -15.81 8.46
C ASN A 39 -1.62 -16.39 7.23
N PHE A 40 -2.62 -17.26 7.45
CA PHE A 40 -3.51 -17.79 6.44
C PHE A 40 -4.96 -17.50 6.80
N GLU A 41 -5.79 -17.31 5.78
CA GLU A 41 -7.24 -17.13 5.89
C GLU A 41 -7.96 -18.07 4.91
N ALA A 42 -9.22 -18.41 5.20
CA ALA A 42 -10.06 -19.17 4.28
C ALA A 42 -10.30 -18.35 3.01
N ASP A 43 -10.02 -18.93 1.86
CA ASP A 43 -10.26 -18.24 0.60
C ASP A 43 -11.70 -18.45 0.13
N ILE A 44 -12.25 -17.43 -0.54
CA ILE A 44 -13.62 -17.45 -1.05
C ILE A 44 -13.79 -18.45 -2.20
N ASP A 45 -12.71 -18.68 -2.97
CA ASP A 45 -12.66 -19.62 -4.08
C ASP A 45 -12.32 -21.06 -3.61
N GLY A 46 -12.23 -21.25 -2.30
CA GLY A 46 -11.91 -22.51 -1.64
C GLY A 46 -10.44 -22.64 -1.24
N GLY A 47 -10.19 -23.44 -0.19
CA GLY A 47 -8.87 -23.60 0.39
C GLY A 47 -8.46 -22.44 1.30
N TYR A 48 -7.16 -22.17 1.36
CA TYR A 48 -6.57 -21.14 2.20
C TYR A 48 -5.59 -20.30 1.40
N LYS A 49 -5.59 -18.99 1.65
CA LYS A 49 -4.60 -18.05 1.10
C LYS A 49 -3.83 -17.38 2.21
N ARG A 50 -2.67 -16.81 1.88
CA ARG A 50 -1.96 -15.94 2.82
C ARG A 50 -2.74 -14.66 3.01
N VAL A 51 -2.76 -14.17 4.25
CA VAL A 51 -3.27 -12.84 4.56
C VAL A 51 -2.41 -11.81 3.81
N ALA A 52 -3.04 -10.91 3.05
CA ALA A 52 -2.35 -9.92 2.22
C ALA A 52 -1.53 -8.90 3.03
N GLY A 53 -1.83 -8.77 4.32
CA GLY A 53 -1.24 -7.82 5.26
C GLY A 53 -2.32 -7.04 5.99
N TYR A 54 -1.91 -6.30 7.02
CA TYR A 54 -2.77 -5.35 7.71
C TYR A 54 -2.21 -3.94 7.51
N GLU A 55 -3.09 -2.99 7.24
CA GLU A 55 -2.74 -1.57 7.22
C GLU A 55 -3.64 -0.77 8.16
N ARG A 56 -3.18 0.42 8.55
CA ARG A 56 -3.97 1.32 9.39
C ARG A 56 -5.19 1.80 8.61
N HIS A 57 -6.30 2.03 9.31
CA HIS A 57 -7.54 2.48 8.69
C HIS A 57 -8.39 3.31 9.66
N ASP A 58 -8.83 4.48 9.21
CA ASP A 58 -9.80 5.33 9.91
C ASP A 58 -10.86 5.95 8.96
N GLY A 59 -10.96 5.44 7.73
CA GLY A 59 -11.81 5.96 6.66
C GLY A 59 -11.13 6.94 5.70
N ARG A 60 -9.89 7.36 5.97
CA ARG A 60 -9.04 8.08 5.01
C ARG A 60 -8.48 7.12 3.93
N PRO A 61 -7.95 7.66 2.81
CA PRO A 61 -7.36 6.84 1.74
C PRO A 61 -6.31 5.85 2.26
N ALA A 62 -6.34 4.64 1.72
CA ALA A 62 -5.45 3.57 2.14
C ALA A 62 -3.99 3.90 1.78
N PRO A 63 -3.01 3.63 2.68
CA PRO A 63 -1.60 3.77 2.37
C PRO A 63 -1.14 2.93 1.18
N SER A 64 -1.74 1.74 1.00
CA SER A 64 -1.46 0.85 -0.13
C SER A 64 -1.89 1.42 -1.49
N ASP A 65 -2.87 2.33 -1.51
CA ASP A 65 -3.36 3.02 -2.70
C ASP A 65 -2.59 4.33 -3.01
N ALA A 66 -1.54 4.64 -2.25
CA ALA A 66 -0.78 5.86 -2.44
C ALA A 66 -0.06 5.87 -3.81
N VAL A 67 -0.33 6.91 -4.61
CA VAL A 67 0.32 7.16 -5.89
C VAL A 67 1.35 8.28 -5.74
N TYR A 68 2.51 8.11 -6.36
CA TYR A 68 3.52 9.17 -6.45
C TYR A 68 3.75 9.60 -7.90
N TYR A 69 4.24 10.82 -8.06
CA TYR A 69 4.56 11.45 -9.32
C TYR A 69 5.99 11.99 -9.26
N SER A 70 6.63 12.08 -10.43
CA SER A 70 7.88 12.81 -10.62
C SER A 70 7.65 13.93 -11.62
N ILE A 71 8.14 15.14 -11.34
CA ILE A 71 8.19 16.23 -12.29
C ILE A 71 9.64 16.62 -12.55
N ALA A 72 10.05 16.62 -13.83
CA ALA A 72 11.36 17.12 -14.21
C ALA A 72 11.37 18.64 -14.09
N CYS A 73 12.44 19.20 -13.50
CA CYS A 73 12.54 20.62 -13.24
C CYS A 73 13.99 21.08 -13.06
N THR A 74 14.25 22.33 -13.40
CA THR A 74 15.50 23.00 -13.03
C THR A 74 15.32 23.63 -11.64
N ILE A 75 15.98 23.05 -10.64
CA ILE A 75 15.91 23.50 -9.24
C ILE A 75 16.93 24.60 -8.99
N THR A 76 16.48 25.75 -8.51
CA THR A 76 17.33 26.94 -8.23
C THR A 76 17.28 27.37 -6.77
N GLY A 77 16.26 26.94 -6.03
CA GLY A 77 16.07 27.21 -4.60
C GLY A 77 16.10 25.93 -3.76
N SER A 78 15.78 26.09 -2.47
CA SER A 78 15.71 24.97 -1.54
C SER A 78 14.33 24.33 -1.55
N VAL A 79 14.30 23.01 -1.76
CA VAL A 79 13.10 22.17 -1.60
C VAL A 79 13.51 20.90 -0.88
N SER A 80 12.62 20.38 -0.03
CA SER A 80 12.88 19.21 0.80
C SER A 80 11.62 18.35 0.95
N ALA A 81 11.82 17.08 1.32
CA ALA A 81 10.72 16.21 1.70
C ALA A 81 9.89 16.86 2.82
N GLY A 82 8.57 16.79 2.69
CA GLY A 82 7.63 17.43 3.60
C GLY A 82 7.14 18.82 3.17
N ASN A 83 7.74 19.43 2.15
CA ASN A 83 7.21 20.67 1.58
C ASN A 83 6.01 20.41 0.67
N THR A 84 5.14 21.42 0.53
CA THR A 84 4.13 21.45 -0.53
C THR A 84 4.66 22.32 -1.66
N ILE A 85 4.79 21.74 -2.85
CA ILE A 85 5.05 22.49 -4.08
C ILE A 85 3.73 22.96 -4.68
N THR A 86 3.72 24.17 -5.22
CA THR A 86 2.57 24.78 -5.89
C THR A 86 3.00 25.32 -7.25
N GLY A 87 2.25 25.01 -8.30
CA GLY A 87 2.44 25.60 -9.64
C GLY A 87 1.95 27.05 -9.63
N LEU A 88 2.81 28.00 -9.99
CA LEU A 88 2.46 29.43 -9.96
C LEU A 88 1.30 29.75 -10.92
N VAL A 89 1.23 29.07 -12.06
CA VAL A 89 0.21 29.31 -13.08
C VAL A 89 -0.94 28.32 -12.93
N SER A 90 -0.63 27.03 -12.84
CA SER A 90 -1.64 25.96 -12.78
C SER A 90 -2.41 25.94 -11.46
N GLY A 91 -1.81 26.43 -10.37
CA GLY A 91 -2.33 26.27 -9.01
C GLY A 91 -2.29 24.81 -8.53
N ALA A 92 -1.68 23.90 -9.29
CA ALA A 92 -1.55 22.50 -8.90
C ALA A 92 -0.67 22.38 -7.65
N THR A 93 -0.96 21.39 -6.80
CA THR A 93 -0.20 21.17 -5.57
C THR A 93 0.25 19.72 -5.45
N GLY A 94 1.38 19.52 -4.76
CA GLY A 94 1.91 18.20 -4.46
C GLY A 94 2.76 18.20 -3.19
N TYR A 95 2.68 17.13 -2.41
CA TYR A 95 3.47 16.94 -1.19
C TYR A 95 4.78 16.21 -1.51
N VAL A 96 5.91 16.90 -1.33
CA VAL A 96 7.25 16.39 -1.70
C VAL A 96 7.63 15.22 -0.81
N ILE A 97 8.01 14.10 -1.44
CA ILE A 97 8.53 12.90 -0.77
C ILE A 97 10.04 12.75 -0.95
N ALA A 98 10.59 13.22 -2.07
CA ALA A 98 12.02 13.21 -2.34
C ALA A 98 12.40 14.26 -3.39
N VAL A 99 13.68 14.64 -3.39
CA VAL A 99 14.25 15.61 -4.32
C VAL A 99 15.44 14.97 -5.02
N GLY A 100 15.37 14.88 -6.35
CA GLY A 100 16.47 14.45 -7.21
C GLY A 100 17.33 15.63 -7.64
N ALA A 101 18.29 15.39 -8.54
CA ALA A 101 19.15 16.45 -9.07
C ALA A 101 18.38 17.41 -10.01
N ASP A 102 17.49 16.85 -10.82
CA ASP A 102 16.74 17.50 -11.91
C ASP A 102 15.24 17.15 -11.90
N TYR A 103 14.75 16.59 -10.79
CA TYR A 103 13.33 16.28 -10.61
C TYR A 103 12.91 16.36 -9.15
N ILE A 104 11.61 16.53 -8.94
CA ILE A 104 10.97 16.44 -7.62
C ILE A 104 9.98 15.29 -7.65
N ALA A 105 10.08 14.38 -6.68
CA ALA A 105 9.12 13.32 -6.47
C ALA A 105 8.13 13.74 -5.36
N PHE A 106 6.84 13.57 -5.62
CA PHE A 106 5.78 14.03 -4.73
C PHE A 106 4.54 13.13 -4.79
N THR A 107 3.64 13.28 -3.83
CA THR A 107 2.35 12.58 -3.75
C THR A 107 1.23 13.57 -3.46
N LYS A 108 -0.02 13.09 -3.32
CA LYS A 108 -1.22 13.92 -3.11
C LYS A 108 -1.35 15.04 -4.16
N LEU A 109 -1.16 14.70 -5.44
CA LEU A 109 -1.34 15.62 -6.54
C LEU A 109 -2.80 16.13 -6.55
N ILE A 110 -2.98 17.45 -6.53
CA ILE A 110 -4.25 18.11 -6.79
C ILE A 110 -4.04 19.04 -7.99
N GLY A 111 -4.88 18.88 -9.03
CA GLY A 111 -4.71 19.58 -10.30
C GLY A 111 -3.67 18.89 -11.20
N SER A 112 -3.16 19.63 -12.17
CA SER A 112 -2.10 19.18 -13.08
C SER A 112 -1.07 20.29 -13.22
N PHE A 113 0.20 19.96 -13.05
CA PHE A 113 1.29 20.88 -13.33
C PHE A 113 1.47 21.05 -14.85
N ASP A 114 1.76 22.27 -15.28
CA ASP A 114 2.11 22.60 -16.65
C ASP A 114 3.61 22.37 -16.91
N SER A 115 3.97 22.14 -18.17
CA SER A 115 5.37 22.23 -18.59
C SER A 115 5.83 23.68 -18.60
N VAL A 116 7.09 23.93 -18.21
CA VAL A 116 7.68 25.29 -18.23
C VAL A 116 6.93 26.27 -17.32
N GLU A 117 6.62 25.84 -16.09
CA GLU A 117 6.02 26.68 -15.06
C GLU A 117 6.91 26.86 -13.83
N ALA A 118 6.75 27.98 -13.13
CA ALA A 118 7.42 28.21 -11.86
C ALA A 118 6.79 27.37 -10.75
N LEU A 119 7.60 26.54 -10.09
CA LEU A 119 7.21 25.75 -8.93
C LEU A 119 7.60 26.50 -7.66
N GLN A 120 6.63 26.67 -6.77
CA GLN A 120 6.80 27.47 -5.55
C GLN A 120 6.69 26.61 -4.29
N VAL A 121 7.47 26.98 -3.27
CA VAL A 121 7.27 26.51 -1.89
C VAL A 121 7.04 27.75 -1.05
N SER A 122 5.94 27.78 -0.30
CA SER A 122 5.53 28.93 0.52
C SER A 122 5.50 30.26 -0.27
N GLY A 123 5.14 30.22 -1.56
CA GLY A 123 5.04 31.39 -2.44
C GLY A 123 6.36 31.86 -3.05
N LEU A 124 7.50 31.22 -2.74
CA LEU A 124 8.79 31.51 -3.36
C LEU A 124 9.07 30.50 -4.48
N THR A 125 9.45 30.98 -5.66
CA THR A 125 9.85 30.11 -6.77
C THR A 125 11.17 29.41 -6.44
N ILE A 126 11.14 28.08 -6.40
CA ILE A 126 12.31 27.23 -6.09
C ILE A 126 12.77 26.38 -7.27
N ALA A 127 11.93 26.23 -8.29
CA ALA A 127 12.27 25.49 -9.50
C ALA A 127 11.40 25.97 -10.67
N THR A 128 11.78 25.56 -11.88
CA THR A 128 10.94 25.67 -13.07
C THR A 128 10.75 24.27 -13.65
N SER A 129 9.51 23.82 -13.82
CA SER A 129 9.22 22.54 -14.46
C SER A 129 9.74 22.55 -15.90
N THR A 130 10.27 21.44 -16.37
CA THR A 130 10.67 21.29 -17.78
C THR A 130 9.68 20.44 -18.55
N ASP A 131 8.92 19.60 -17.84
CA ASP A 131 7.89 18.72 -18.37
C ASP A 131 6.71 18.65 -17.38
N THR A 132 5.63 18.00 -17.82
CA THR A 132 4.50 17.66 -16.96
C THR A 132 4.85 16.55 -15.98
N ALA A 133 4.14 16.48 -14.85
CA ALA A 133 4.32 15.40 -13.88
C ALA A 133 3.91 14.03 -14.45
N ILE A 134 4.69 12.99 -14.12
CA ILE A 134 4.47 11.61 -14.59
C ILE A 134 4.30 10.70 -13.36
N ALA A 135 3.26 9.87 -13.36
CA ALA A 135 3.01 8.89 -12.31
C ALA A 135 4.03 7.74 -12.34
N ASP A 136 4.38 7.19 -11.17
CA ASP A 136 5.21 5.99 -11.02
C ASP A 136 6.56 6.03 -11.77
N SER A 137 7.12 7.22 -11.96
CA SER A 137 8.35 7.43 -12.70
C SER A 137 9.52 7.69 -11.74
N ALA A 138 10.57 6.90 -11.85
CA ALA A 138 11.82 7.07 -11.11
C ALA A 138 13.02 6.57 -11.94
N PRO A 139 14.24 7.08 -11.71
CA PRO A 139 15.41 6.69 -12.49
C PRO A 139 15.83 5.22 -12.36
N THR A 140 15.47 4.56 -11.25
CA THR A 140 15.80 3.14 -11.01
C THR A 140 14.64 2.41 -10.36
N GLN A 141 14.60 1.09 -10.49
CA GLN A 141 13.59 0.25 -9.81
C GLN A 141 13.70 0.34 -8.29
N LEU A 142 14.92 0.53 -7.75
CA LEU A 142 15.12 0.74 -6.31
C LEU A 142 14.48 2.05 -5.85
N LEU A 143 14.72 3.16 -6.55
CA LEU A 143 14.11 4.44 -6.24
C LEU A 143 12.58 4.39 -6.41
N ASN A 144 12.08 3.69 -7.43
CA ASN A 144 10.64 3.49 -7.60
C ASN A 144 10.03 2.83 -6.36
N ALA A 145 10.61 1.72 -5.88
CA ALA A 145 10.15 1.03 -4.69
C ALA A 145 10.24 1.93 -3.43
N GLN A 146 11.31 2.72 -3.30
CA GLN A 146 11.47 3.67 -2.19
C GLN A 146 10.41 4.78 -2.23
N TYR A 147 10.11 5.36 -3.40
CA TYR A 147 9.13 6.42 -3.53
C TYR A 147 7.70 5.93 -3.32
N LYS A 148 7.37 4.71 -3.74
CA LYS A 148 6.10 4.06 -3.37
C LYS A 148 5.97 3.91 -1.86
N ASN A 149 7.05 3.47 -1.19
CA ASN A 149 7.04 3.33 0.27
C ASN A 149 6.91 4.70 0.97
N LEU A 150 7.64 5.72 0.52
CA LEU A 150 7.54 7.08 1.08
C LEU A 150 6.15 7.70 0.86
N ALA A 151 5.52 7.49 -0.30
CA ALA A 151 4.15 7.92 -0.54
C ALA A 151 3.17 7.22 0.42
N ALA A 152 3.30 5.90 0.60
CA ALA A 152 2.51 5.15 1.57
C ALA A 152 2.72 5.66 3.01
N ASP A 153 3.94 6.05 3.39
CA ASP A 153 4.23 6.63 4.71
C ASP A 153 3.51 7.96 4.93
N VAL A 154 3.45 8.82 3.91
CA VAL A 154 2.70 10.09 3.96
C VAL A 154 1.20 9.84 4.19
N TYR A 155 0.63 8.83 3.54
CA TYR A 155 -0.79 8.47 3.72
C TYR A 155 -1.03 7.82 5.08
N ARG A 156 -0.08 7.00 5.55
CA ARG A 156 -0.15 6.39 6.89
C ARG A 156 -0.11 7.44 8.00
N ALA A 157 0.59 8.55 7.79
CA ALA A 157 0.63 9.66 8.75
C ALA A 157 -0.69 10.45 8.83
N ASP A 158 -1.52 10.42 7.78
CA ASP A 158 -2.84 11.04 7.81
C ASP A 158 -3.82 10.29 8.71
N ILE A 159 -3.60 8.99 8.88
CA ILE A 159 -4.46 8.11 9.68
C ILE A 159 -4.19 8.35 11.16
N GLN A 160 -5.21 8.79 11.87
CA GLN A 160 -5.09 9.22 13.26
C GLN A 160 -5.31 8.06 14.23
N ALA A 161 -4.80 8.24 15.45
CA ALA A 161 -5.16 7.36 16.56
C ALA A 161 -6.65 7.47 16.89
N VAL A 162 -7.23 6.41 17.45
CA VAL A 162 -8.60 6.45 17.97
C VAL A 162 -8.67 7.54 19.06
N PRO A 163 -9.57 8.53 18.94
CA PRO A 163 -9.71 9.58 19.95
C PRO A 163 -10.18 9.02 21.30
N GLY A 164 -9.76 9.64 22.40
CA GLY A 164 -10.17 9.25 23.76
C GLY A 164 -9.02 8.68 24.60
N SER A 165 -9.36 8.11 25.74
CA SER A 165 -8.41 7.48 26.67
C SER A 165 -8.96 6.19 27.23
N GLY A 166 -8.10 5.23 27.55
CA GLY A 166 -8.45 3.91 28.06
C GLY A 166 -8.23 2.82 27.02
N ASP A 167 -8.58 1.60 27.39
CA ASP A 167 -8.41 0.43 26.52
C ASP A 167 -9.49 0.39 25.43
N ILE A 168 -9.10 0.09 24.19
CA ILE A 168 -10.04 -0.16 23.09
C ILE A 168 -10.56 -1.60 23.25
N LEU A 169 -11.82 -1.76 23.67
CA LEU A 169 -12.44 -3.08 23.93
C LEU A 169 -13.05 -3.75 22.69
N GLY A 170 -13.09 -3.05 21.56
CA GLY A 170 -13.62 -3.57 20.30
C GLY A 170 -13.79 -2.48 19.26
N VAL A 171 -13.99 -2.89 18.00
CA VAL A 171 -14.34 -1.99 16.89
C VAL A 171 -15.60 -2.53 16.23
N HIS A 172 -16.59 -1.66 16.02
CA HIS A 172 -17.85 -1.99 15.37
C HIS A 172 -18.06 -1.12 14.14
N ARG A 173 -18.54 -1.71 13.04
CA ARG A 173 -18.93 -0.97 11.84
C ARG A 173 -20.44 -1.00 11.68
N TYR A 174 -21.06 0.17 11.60
CA TYR A 174 -22.50 0.33 11.37
C TYR A 174 -22.73 1.41 10.30
N ASN A 175 -23.50 1.09 9.25
CA ASN A 175 -23.77 2.00 8.13
C ASN A 175 -22.52 2.69 7.56
N ASN A 176 -21.46 1.92 7.30
CA ASN A 176 -20.15 2.40 6.85
C ASN A 176 -19.37 3.33 7.80
N ILE A 177 -19.87 3.56 9.02
CA ILE A 177 -19.17 4.30 10.07
C ILE A 177 -18.48 3.30 11.00
N ASN A 178 -17.20 3.53 11.29
CA ASN A 178 -16.45 2.75 12.27
C ASN A 178 -16.53 3.41 13.64
N TYR A 179 -16.79 2.61 14.66
CA TYR A 179 -16.87 2.97 16.07
C TYR A 179 -15.82 2.16 16.81
N ALA A 180 -14.98 2.83 17.60
CA ALA A 180 -13.92 2.25 18.40
C ALA A 180 -13.91 2.90 19.78
#